data_AF-A0A831LLW4-F1
#
_entry.id   AF-A0A831LLW4-F1
#
_cell.length_a   1.000
_cell.length_b   1.000
_cell.length_c   1.000
_cell.angle_alpha   90.00
_cell.angle_beta   90.00
_cell.angle_gamma   90.00
#
_symmetry.space_group_name_H-M   'P 1'
#
loop_
_entity.id
_entity.type
_entity.pdbx_description
1 polymer ?
#
loop_
_entity_poly.entity_id
_entity_poly.type
_entity_poly.pdbx_seq_one_letter_code
_entity_poly.pdbx_strand_id
1 'polypeptide(L)' 'DFRFNIRQSNTEPLLRLNVESRHNPALLSEKTAELLELIKEGKSM' A
#
# COMPACT_ATOMS: atom_id res chain seq x y z
N ASP A 1 4.91 -12.57 -7.07
CA ASP A 1 5.73 -11.49 -7.66
C ASP A 1 5.80 -10.21 -6.84
N PHE A 2 4.86 -9.96 -5.92
CA PHE A 2 4.95 -8.89 -4.93
C PHE A 2 4.34 -9.31 -3.58
N ARG A 3 4.62 -8.54 -2.53
CA ARG A 3 4.01 -8.65 -1.19
C ARG A 3 3.74 -7.25 -0.65
N PHE A 4 2.81 -7.13 0.29
CA PHE A 4 2.58 -5.88 1.00
C PHE A 4 2.27 -6.11 2.48
N ASN A 5 2.45 -5.07 3.30
CA ASN A 5 1.88 -5.01 4.64
C ASN A 5 1.25 -3.64 4.89
N ILE A 6 0.24 -3.61 5.76
CA ILE A 6 -0.37 -2.40 6.29
C ILE A 6 -0.22 -2.43 7.81
N ARG A 7 0.19 -1.31 8.40
CA ARG A 7 0.23 -1.12 9.85
C ARG A 7 -0.26 0.28 10.24
N GLN A 8 -0.89 0.39 11.40
CA GLN A 8 -1.13 1.69 12.01
C GLN A 8 0.20 2.28 12.50
N SER A 9 0.39 3.59 12.34
CA SER A 9 1.54 4.27 12.95
C SER A 9 1.34 4.37 14.46
N ASN A 10 2.38 4.03 15.22
CA ASN A 10 2.32 4.02 16.70
C ASN A 10 2.34 5.44 17.29
N THR A 11 2.88 6.42 16.55
CA THR A 11 3.14 7.77 17.04
C THR A 11 2.33 8.84 16.32
N GLU A 12 1.67 8.49 15.22
CA GLU A 12 0.97 9.45 14.35
C GLU A 12 -0.37 8.85 13.90
N PRO A 13 -1.42 9.65 13.70
CA PRO A 13 -2.73 9.16 13.28
C PRO A 13 -2.77 8.86 11.77
N LEU A 14 -1.94 7.92 11.32
CA LEU A 14 -1.86 7.50 9.91
C LEU A 14 -1.65 5.99 9.75
N LEU A 15 -1.97 5.48 8.56
CA LEU A 15 -1.65 4.13 8.12
C LEU A 15 -0.35 4.13 7.31
N ARG A 16 0.46 3.08 7.47
CA ARG A 16 1.68 2.84 6.69
C ARG A 16 1.46 1.62 5.80
N LEU A 17 1.60 1.82 4.49
CA LEU A 17 1.60 0.77 3.48
C LEU A 17 3.05 0.52 3.03
N ASN A 18 3.49 -0.73 3.07
CA ASN A 18 4.75 -1.15 2.47
C ASN A 18 4.44 -2.16 1.36
N VAL A 19 5.03 -1.97 0.18
CA VAL A 19 4.88 -2.87 -0.97
C VAL A 19 6.27 -3.22 -1.47
N GLU A 20 6.49 -4.48 -1.82
CA GLU A 20 7.77 -4.98 -2.34
C GLU A 20 7.52 -5.94 -3.50
N SER A 21 8.33 -5.86 -4.56
CA SER A 21 8.32 -6.80 -5.70
C SER A 21 9.70 -7.42 -5.90
N ARG A 22 9.77 -8.58 -6.58
CA ARG A 22 11.05 -9.21 -6.93
C ARG A 22 11.62 -8.57 -8.21
N HIS A 23 12.50 -7.57 -8.06
CA HIS A 23 13.17 -6.86 -9.17
C HIS A 23 12.22 -6.36 -10.27
N ASN A 24 10.98 -6.00 -9.92
CA ASN A 24 9.98 -5.57 -10.90
C ASN A 24 9.38 -4.20 -10.52
N PRO A 25 10.05 -3.09 -10.89
CA PRO A 25 9.59 -1.74 -10.55
C PRO A 25 8.23 -1.38 -11.17
N ALA A 26 7.94 -1.88 -12.37
CA ALA A 26 6.65 -1.65 -13.03
C ALA A 26 5.50 -2.26 -12.21
N LEU A 27 5.66 -3.53 -11.79
CA LEU A 27 4.71 -4.21 -10.92
C LEU A 27 4.59 -3.53 -9.56
N LEU A 28 5.70 -3.02 -9.00
CA LEU A 28 5.68 -2.29 -7.72
C LEU A 28 4.81 -1.03 -7.82
N SER A 29 4.99 -0.26 -8.90
CA SER A 29 4.24 0.97 -9.15
C SER A 29 2.75 0.68 -9.34
N GLU A 30 2.41 -0.31 -10.17
CA GLU A 30 1.04 -0.74 -10.42
C GLU A 30 0.32 -1.13 -9.11
N LYS A 31 0.94 -2.03 -8.33
CA LYS A 31 0.33 -2.53 -7.09
C LYS A 31 0.27 -1.49 -5.99
N THR A 32 1.19 -0.54 -5.96
CA THR A 32 1.12 0.59 -5.03
C THR A 32 -0.08 1.48 -5.34
N ALA A 33 -0.31 1.80 -6.62
CA ALA A 33 -1.45 2.63 -7.03
C ALA A 33 -2.79 1.94 -6.72
N GLU A 34 -2.93 0.66 -7.11
CA GLU A 34 -4.12 -0.16 -6.87
C GLU A 34 -4.49 -0.20 -5.37
N LEU A 35 -3.52 -0.52 -4.51
CA LEU A 35 -3.76 -0.61 -3.06
C LEU A 35 -4.12 0.75 -2.44
N LEU A 36 -3.53 1.84 -2.91
CA LEU A 36 -3.86 3.18 -2.41
C LEU A 36 -5.27 3.63 -2.80
N GLU A 37 -5.74 3.27 -4.00
CA GLU A 37 -7.12 3.53 -4.41
C GLU A 37 -8.11 2.79 -3.52
N LEU A 38 -7.91 1.48 -3.32
CA LEU A 38 -8.75 0.67 -2.44
C LEU A 38 -8.82 1.20 -0.99
N ILE A 39 -7.68 1.64 -0.44
CA ILE A 39 -7.63 2.22 0.91
C ILE A 39 -8.42 3.53 0.98
N LYS A 40 -8.36 4.36 -0.06
CA LYS A 40 -9.10 5.63 -0.12
C LYS A 40 -10.60 5.41 -0.26
N GLU A 41 -11.01 4.46 -1.10
CA GLU A 41 -12.42 4.08 -1.27
C GLU A 41 -13.02 3.60 0.05
N GLY A 42 -12.31 2.72 0.78
CA GLY A 42 -12.74 2.23 2.08
C GLY A 42 -12.81 3.32 3.17
N LYS A 43 -12.13 4.47 2.98
CA LYS A 43 -12.23 5.64 3.90
C LYS A 43 -13.47 6.49 3.63
N SER A 44 -14.06 6.40 2.45
CA SER A 44 -15.24 7.18 2.06
C SER A 44 -16.58 6.51 2.40
N MET A 45 -16.56 5.35 3.06
CA MET A 45 -17.74 4.65 3.57
C MET A 45 -18.00 4.94 5.05
#